data_AF-A0A293M9F0-F1
#
_entry.id   AF-A0A293M9F0-F1
#
_cell.length_a   1.000
_cell.length_b   1.000
_cell.length_c   1.000
_cell.angle_alpha   90.00
_cell.angle_beta   90.00
_cell.angle_gamma   90.00
#
_symmetry.space_group_name_H-M   'P 1'
#
loop_
_entity.id
_entity.type
_entity.pdbx_description
1 polymer ?
#
loop_
_entity_poly.entity_id
_entity_poly.type
_entity_poly.pdbx_seq_one_letter_code
_entity_poly.pdbx_strand_id
1 'polypeptide(L)'
;MTLLGEKLSSEAGGEVIFGGVDPSHFKGDISYVPVSKKGYWQFHMDGVTLSNNGSFCQGGCEAIADTHCRYRNFIDSWTFDGDNKAE
;
A
#
# COMPACT_ATOMS: atom_id res chain seq x y z
N MET A 1 -10.69 11.85 -2.09
CA MET A 1 -9.31 11.93 -1.58
C MET A 1 -9.34 12.20 -0.10
N THR A 2 -9.02 11.19 0.72
CA THR A 2 -8.81 11.35 2.16
C THR A 2 -7.31 11.31 2.38
N LEU A 3 -6.77 12.32 3.06
CA LEU A 3 -5.34 12.41 3.34
C LEU A 3 -5.01 11.55 4.57
N LEU A 4 -3.82 10.95 4.57
CA LEU A 4 -3.41 10.01 5.62
C LEU A 4 -2.86 10.76 6.83
N GLY A 5 -3.45 10.47 7.99
CA GLY A 5 -2.98 10.92 9.30
C GLY A 5 -3.38 9.91 10.35
N GLU A 6 -2.41 9.49 11.15
CA GLU A 6 -2.59 8.38 12.10
C GLU A 6 -3.45 8.77 13.31
N LYS A 7 -3.43 10.06 13.68
CA LYS A 7 -4.07 10.57 14.90
C LYS A 7 -5.39 11.26 14.56
N LEU A 8 -6.51 10.59 14.86
CA LEU A 8 -7.86 11.15 14.68
C LEU A 8 -8.14 12.42 15.49
N SER A 9 -7.38 12.66 16.57
CA SER A 9 -7.47 13.86 17.41
C SER A 9 -6.49 14.97 17.02
N SER A 10 -5.72 14.77 15.95
CA SER A 10 -4.92 15.83 15.34
C SER A 10 -5.80 16.72 14.48
N GLU A 11 -5.62 18.04 14.56
CA GLU A 11 -6.24 18.97 13.62
C GLU A 11 -5.69 18.81 12.20
N ALA A 12 -4.43 18.35 12.09
CA ALA A 12 -3.81 17.97 10.82
C ALA A 12 -4.20 16.52 10.47
N GLY A 13 -5.05 16.36 9.46
CA GLY A 13 -5.52 15.04 9.00
C GLY A 13 -4.59 14.34 8.02
N GLY A 14 -3.77 15.07 7.24
CA GLY A 14 -2.81 14.53 6.28
C GLY A 14 -2.45 15.54 5.20
N GLU A 15 -1.42 15.26 4.40
CA GLU A 15 -0.90 16.15 3.34
C GLU A 15 -0.77 15.42 1.99
N VAL A 16 -0.89 16.17 0.88
CA VAL A 16 -0.51 15.72 -0.46
C VAL A 16 0.42 16.75 -1.11
N ILE A 17 1.56 16.29 -1.61
CA ILE A 17 2.56 17.13 -2.28
C ILE A 17 2.62 16.75 -3.75
N PHE A 18 2.48 17.73 -4.63
CA PHE A 18 2.63 17.56 -6.07
C PHE A 18 4.02 18.01 -6.51
N GLY A 19 4.79 17.10 -7.11
CA GLY A 19 6.11 17.41 -7.69
C GLY A 19 7.29 17.36 -6.71
N GLY A 20 7.12 16.78 -5.52
CA GLY A 20 8.17 16.67 -4.53
C GLY A 20 7.82 15.71 -3.40
N VAL A 21 8.66 15.73 -2.36
CA VAL A 21 8.47 14.98 -1.12
C VAL A 21 8.85 15.90 0.05
N ASP A 22 8.18 15.78 1.19
CA ASP A 22 8.59 16.44 2.43
C ASP A 22 9.31 15.43 3.35
N PRO A 23 10.62 15.60 3.58
CA PRO A 23 11.40 14.76 4.50
C PRO A 23 10.92 14.81 5.96
N SER A 24 10.10 15.79 6.35
CA SER A 24 9.58 15.88 7.71
C SER A 24 8.61 14.74 8.07
N HIS A 25 8.03 14.09 7.05
CA HIS A 25 6.97 13.10 7.19
C HIS A 25 7.43 11.63 7.07
N PHE A 26 8.73 11.35 6.92
CA PHE A 26 9.28 9.99 6.94
C PHE A 26 10.63 9.91 7.65
N LYS A 27 11.09 8.69 7.95
CA LYS A 27 12.41 8.44 8.52
C LYS A 27 13.19 7.48 7.61
N GLY A 28 14.49 7.75 7.45
CA GLY A 28 15.34 6.97 6.56
C GLY A 28 15.11 7.30 5.09
N ASP A 29 15.51 6.39 4.21
CA ASP A 29 15.45 6.59 2.76
C ASP A 29 14.21 5.96 2.13
N ILE A 30 13.71 6.58 1.05
CA ILE A 30 12.61 6.03 0.26
C ILE A 30 13.16 4.87 -0.60
N SER A 31 12.57 3.69 -0.43
CA SER A 31 12.86 2.52 -1.27
C SER A 31 11.91 2.49 -2.46
N TYR A 32 12.48 2.42 -3.67
CA TYR A 32 11.72 2.41 -4.91
C TYR A 32 11.63 1.00 -5.49
N VAL A 33 10.45 0.64 -5.98
CA VAL A 33 10.19 -0.59 -6.74
C VAL A 33 9.63 -0.23 -8.11
N PRO A 34 9.96 -0.97 -9.18
CA PRO A 34 9.45 -0.69 -10.50
C PRO A 34 7.96 -1.02 -10.60
N VAL A 35 7.25 -0.24 -11.43
CA VAL A 35 5.84 -0.50 -11.75
C VAL A 35 5.74 -1.69 -12.70
N SER A 36 4.93 -2.70 -12.34
CA SER A 36 4.76 -3.93 -13.13
C SER A 36 3.67 -3.81 -14.21
N LYS A 37 2.58 -3.09 -13.94
CA LYS A 37 1.49 -2.79 -14.90
C LYS A 37 1.17 -1.30 -14.89
N LYS A 38 1.43 -0.62 -16.02
CA LYS A 38 1.09 0.80 -16.18
C LYS A 38 -0.44 0.98 -16.24
N GLY A 39 -0.93 2.04 -15.60
CA GLY A 39 -2.36 2.31 -15.40
C GLY A 39 -2.79 2.21 -13.94
N TYR A 40 -2.00 1.49 -13.14
CA TYR A 40 -2.14 1.38 -11.69
C TYR A 40 -0.79 1.65 -11.02
N TRP A 41 -0.82 2.02 -9.75
CA TRP A 41 0.37 1.99 -8.89
C TRP A 41 0.63 0.54 -8.43
N GLN A 42 0.86 -0.34 -9.40
CA GLN A 42 1.05 -1.78 -9.20
C GLN A 42 2.54 -2.15 -9.21
N PHE A 43 2.95 -3.02 -8.29
CA PHE A 43 4.32 -3.51 -8.16
C PHE A 43 4.36 -4.96 -7.67
N HIS A 44 5.49 -5.63 -7.92
CA HIS A 44 5.73 -6.99 -7.46
C HIS A 44 6.08 -7.03 -5.97
N MET A 45 5.54 -8.01 -5.25
CA MET A 45 5.77 -8.23 -3.82
C MET A 45 6.14 -9.70 -3.59
N ASP A 46 7.30 -9.95 -2.98
CA ASP A 46 7.87 -11.30 -2.83
C ASP A 46 7.07 -12.22 -1.89
N GLY A 47 6.34 -11.64 -0.94
CA GLY A 47 5.55 -12.35 0.05
C GLY A 47 5.15 -11.50 1.25
N VAL A 48 4.21 -12.00 2.05
CA VAL A 48 3.77 -11.39 3.31
C VAL A 48 3.88 -12.40 4.42
N THR A 49 4.54 -12.05 5.53
CA THR A 49 4.62 -12.90 6.70
C THR A 49 3.85 -12.29 7.86
N LEU A 50 2.91 -13.05 8.41
CA LEU A 50 2.17 -12.70 9.62
C LEU A 50 2.74 -13.51 10.78
N SER A 51 3.16 -12.82 11.85
CA SER A 51 3.88 -13.41 12.97
C SER A 51 3.22 -14.67 13.56
N ASN A 52 1.88 -14.75 13.54
CA ASN A 52 1.12 -15.88 14.10
C ASN A 52 0.23 -16.62 13.08
N ASN A 53 0.12 -16.14 11.83
CA ASN A 53 -0.85 -16.66 10.84
C ASN A 53 -0.19 -17.20 9.56
N GLY A 54 1.12 -17.42 9.57
CA GLY A 54 1.85 -18.01 8.44
C GLY A 54 2.29 -16.99 7.39
N SER A 55 2.75 -17.50 6.24
CA SER A 55 3.22 -16.69 5.11
C SER A 55 2.28 -16.83 3.91
N PHE A 56 2.01 -15.71 3.26
CA PHE A 56 1.16 -15.57 2.08
C PHE A 56 2.00 -15.05 0.91
N CYS A 57 1.54 -15.26 -0.32
CA CYS A 57 2.28 -14.87 -1.53
C CYS A 57 3.71 -15.42 -1.60
N GLN A 58 4.00 -16.58 -1.02
CA GLN A 58 5.35 -17.12 -1.12
C GLN A 58 5.71 -17.43 -2.58
N GLY A 59 6.73 -16.76 -3.08
CA GLY A 59 7.14 -16.86 -4.49
C GLY A 59 6.67 -15.70 -5.36
N GLY A 60 6.08 -14.67 -4.77
CA GLY A 60 5.75 -13.42 -5.45
C GLY A 60 4.29 -13.28 -5.83
N CYS A 61 3.79 -12.06 -5.77
CA CYS A 61 2.46 -11.66 -6.23
C CYS A 61 2.42 -10.16 -6.56
N GLU A 62 1.30 -9.70 -7.11
CA GLU A 62 1.11 -8.29 -7.46
C GLU A 62 0.35 -7.54 -6.37
N ALA A 63 0.78 -6.30 -6.10
CA ALA A 63 0.15 -5.43 -5.11
C ALA A 63 -0.08 -4.03 -5.71
N ILE A 64 -1.13 -3.35 -5.25
CA ILE A 64 -1.47 -1.98 -5.67
C ILE A 64 -1.44 -1.05 -4.45
N ALA A 65 -0.76 0.09 -4.58
CA ALA A 65 -0.84 1.17 -3.60
C ALA A 65 -2.05 2.07 -3.89
N ASP A 66 -3.10 1.96 -3.07
CA ASP A 66 -4.31 2.77 -3.19
C ASP A 66 -4.58 3.59 -1.91
N THR A 67 -4.53 4.92 -2.04
CA THR A 67 -4.77 5.87 -0.94
C THR A 67 -6.25 6.06 -0.61
N HIS A 68 -7.16 5.53 -1.42
CA HIS A 68 -8.61 5.74 -1.29
C HIS A 68 -9.37 4.58 -0.62
N CYS A 69 -8.68 3.48 -0.28
CA CYS A 69 -9.27 2.35 0.45
C CYS A 69 -9.46 2.67 1.95
N ARG A 70 -10.71 2.86 2.40
CA ARG A 70 -11.02 3.35 3.76
C ARG A 70 -11.52 2.28 4.76
N TYR A 71 -12.04 1.14 4.32
CA TYR A 71 -12.54 0.08 5.20
C TYR A 71 -11.87 -1.26 4.88
N ARG A 72 -11.30 -1.90 5.91
CA ARG A 72 -10.82 -3.29 5.86
C ARG A 72 -11.68 -4.16 6.76
N ASN A 73 -12.58 -4.96 6.18
CA ASN A 73 -12.70 -6.33 6.67
C ASN A 73 -11.37 -7.01 6.32
N PHE A 74 -10.73 -7.67 7.27
CA PHE A 74 -9.32 -8.10 7.20
C PHE A 74 -9.00 -9.09 6.05
N ILE A 75 -9.99 -9.44 5.21
CA ILE A 75 -9.88 -10.37 4.08
C ILE A 75 -10.27 -9.76 2.71
N ASP A 76 -11.01 -8.64 2.62
CA ASP A 76 -11.60 -8.18 1.34
C ASP A 76 -10.96 -6.93 0.70
N SER A 77 -9.86 -6.39 1.25
CA SER A 77 -9.17 -5.23 0.64
C SER A 77 -7.66 -5.39 0.64
N TRP A 78 -7.24 -6.58 0.28
CA TRP A 78 -6.07 -6.79 -0.55
C TRP A 78 -6.64 -7.23 -1.89
N THR A 79 -6.38 -6.56 -3.01
CA THR A 79 -6.72 -7.14 -4.31
C THR A 79 -5.71 -8.26 -4.59
N PHE A 80 -5.81 -9.35 -3.82
CA PHE A 80 -5.57 -10.68 -4.32
C PHE A 80 -6.88 -11.06 -4.97
N ASP A 81 -6.93 -11.08 -6.29
CA ASP A 81 -7.93 -11.91 -6.93
C ASP A 81 -7.72 -13.33 -6.40
N GLY A 82 -8.79 -13.94 -5.91
CA GLY A 82 -8.78 -15.30 -5.39
C GLY A 82 -8.33 -16.35 -6.41
N ASP A 83 -7.97 -15.91 -7.63
CA ASP A 83 -7.59 -16.72 -8.79
C ASP A 83 -6.21 -16.37 -9.40
N ASN A 84 -5.32 -15.64 -8.71
CA ASN A 84 -4.00 -15.27 -9.26
C ASN A 84 -4.10 -14.51 -10.61
N LYS A 85 -5.09 -13.64 -10.82
CA LYS A 85 -5.13 -12.70 -11.95
C LYS A 85 -5.43 -11.28 -11.48
N ALA A 86 -4.96 -10.27 -12.18
CA ALA A 86 -5.28 -8.88 -11.87
C ALA A 86 -6.31 -8.38 -12.89
N GLU A 87 -7.50 -7.99 -12.43
CA GLU A 87 -8.35 -7.07 -13.20
C GLU A 87 -7.71 -5.66 -13.18
#